data_AF-A0A077ZMC2-F1
#
_entry.id   AF-A0A077ZMC2-F1
#
_cell.length_a   1.000
_cell.length_b   1.000
_cell.length_c   1.000
_cell.angle_alpha   90.00
_cell.angle_beta   90.00
_cell.angle_gamma   90.00
#
_symmetry.space_group_name_H-M   'P 1'
#
loop_
_entity.id
_entity.type
_entity.pdbx_description
1 polymer ?
#
loop_
_entity_poly.entity_id
_entity_poly.type
_entity_poly.pdbx_seq_one_letter_code
_entity_poly.pdbx_strand_id
1 'polypeptide(L)'
;MRELKKMGFALVVVTNQSGIARGKFTEAQFETLTEWMDWSLADRDVDLDGIYYCPHHPQGSVEEFRQVCDCRKPHPGMLLSARDYLHIDMAASYMVGDKLEDMQAAAAANVGTKVLVRTGKPITPEAENAADWVLNSLADLPQAIKKQQKPA
;
A
#
# COMPACT_ATOMS: atom_id res chain seq x y z
N MET A 1 9.35 -3.35 8.99
CA MET A 1 8.01 -3.86 9.33
C MET A 1 7.92 -4.26 10.80
N ARG A 2 8.68 -5.25 11.31
CA ARG A 2 8.68 -5.58 12.76
C ARG A 2 8.84 -4.37 13.68
N GLU A 3 9.78 -3.48 13.35
CA GLU A 3 9.97 -2.26 14.12
C GLU A 3 8.76 -1.32 14.07
N LEU A 4 8.04 -1.24 12.94
CA LEU A 4 6.84 -0.41 12.82
C LEU A 4 5.69 -0.97 13.69
N LYS A 5 5.50 -2.30 13.73
CA LYS A 5 4.56 -2.94 14.66
C LYS A 5 4.93 -2.63 16.12
N LYS A 6 6.23 -2.73 16.48
CA LYS A 6 6.72 -2.35 17.81
C LYS A 6 6.50 -0.87 18.15
N MET A 7 6.51 0.00 17.14
CA MET A 7 6.19 1.42 17.28
C MET A 7 4.68 1.69 17.38
N GLY A 8 3.83 0.65 17.31
CA GLY A 8 2.38 0.75 17.50
C GLY A 8 1.57 0.96 16.21
N PHE A 9 2.19 0.86 15.03
CA PHE A 9 1.47 0.98 13.77
C PHE A 9 0.82 -0.35 13.36
N ALA A 10 -0.43 -0.27 12.89
CA ALA A 10 -1.00 -1.31 12.04
C ALA A 10 -0.26 -1.34 10.69
N LEU A 11 -0.07 -2.53 10.13
CA LEU A 11 0.52 -2.77 8.82
C LEU A 11 -0.55 -3.33 7.88
N VAL A 12 -0.91 -2.53 6.87
CA VAL A 12 -1.90 -2.91 5.86
C VAL A 12 -1.26 -2.88 4.48
N VAL A 13 -1.37 -3.98 3.74
CA VAL A 13 -0.99 -4.05 2.33
C VAL A 13 -2.15 -3.54 1.48
N VAL A 14 -1.90 -2.59 0.59
CA VAL A 14 -2.87 -2.07 -0.39
C VAL A 14 -2.27 -2.11 -1.81
N THR A 15 -2.65 -3.10 -2.62
CA THR A 15 -1.91 -3.45 -3.85
C THR A 15 -2.76 -3.53 -5.12
N ASN A 16 -2.30 -2.89 -6.20
CA ASN A 16 -2.93 -3.00 -7.52
C ASN A 16 -2.40 -4.27 -8.23
N GLN A 17 -3.26 -5.26 -8.45
CA GLN A 17 -2.92 -6.56 -9.06
C GLN A 17 -3.62 -6.79 -10.40
N SER A 18 -3.63 -5.76 -11.24
CA SER A 18 -4.25 -5.82 -12.58
C SER A 18 -3.57 -6.76 -13.58
N GLY A 19 -2.57 -7.55 -13.16
CA GLY A 19 -2.12 -8.72 -13.89
C GLY A 19 -3.22 -9.79 -14.00
N ILE A 20 -4.09 -9.87 -12.98
CA ILE A 20 -5.26 -10.75 -12.94
C ILE A 20 -6.24 -10.38 -14.06
N ALA A 21 -6.74 -9.14 -14.10
CA ALA A 21 -7.59 -8.68 -15.21
C ALA A 21 -6.93 -8.79 -16.58
N ARG A 22 -5.60 -8.69 -16.68
CA ARG A 22 -4.85 -8.87 -17.95
C ARG A 22 -4.60 -10.34 -18.32
N GLY A 23 -5.05 -11.30 -17.53
CA GLY A 23 -4.84 -12.73 -17.77
C GLY A 23 -3.37 -13.15 -17.68
N LYS A 24 -2.54 -12.43 -16.93
CA LYS A 24 -1.11 -12.77 -16.74
C LYS A 24 -0.90 -13.86 -15.70
N PHE A 25 -1.81 -13.96 -14.75
CA PHE A 25 -1.93 -15.01 -13.74
C PHE A 25 -3.37 -14.98 -13.20
N THR A 26 -3.82 -16.06 -12.57
CA THR A 26 -5.19 -16.15 -12.00
C THR A 26 -5.27 -15.53 -10.62
N GLU A 27 -6.49 -15.21 -10.17
CA GLU A 27 -6.69 -14.77 -8.79
C GLU A 27 -6.27 -15.84 -7.78
N ALA A 28 -6.60 -17.11 -8.03
CA ALA A 28 -6.16 -18.22 -7.18
C ALA A 28 -4.62 -18.30 -7.03
N GLN A 29 -3.86 -18.00 -8.10
CA GLN A 29 -2.39 -17.93 -8.01
C GLN A 29 -1.93 -16.76 -7.13
N PHE A 30 -2.61 -15.61 -7.21
CA PHE A 30 -2.34 -14.48 -6.35
C PHE A 30 -2.70 -14.78 -4.87
N GLU A 31 -3.83 -15.41 -4.61
CA GLU A 31 -4.24 -15.82 -3.26
C GLU A 31 -3.24 -16.80 -2.65
N THR A 32 -2.81 -17.80 -3.41
CA THR A 32 -1.78 -18.76 -2.98
C THR A 32 -0.47 -18.05 -2.61
N LEU A 33 -0.03 -17.08 -3.43
CA LEU A 33 1.17 -16.30 -3.14
C LEU A 33 0.99 -15.40 -1.92
N THR A 34 -0.21 -14.84 -1.76
CA THR A 34 -0.53 -13.92 -0.66
C THR A 34 -0.58 -14.65 0.67
N GLU A 35 -1.21 -15.84 0.72
CA GLU A 35 -1.19 -16.71 1.89
C GLU A 35 0.24 -17.09 2.27
N TRP A 36 1.06 -17.50 1.30
CA TRP A 36 2.48 -17.79 1.55
C TRP A 36 3.24 -16.56 2.10
N MET A 37 3.00 -15.36 1.52
CA MET A 37 3.62 -14.12 1.98
C MET A 37 3.23 -13.79 3.42
N ASP A 38 1.95 -13.93 3.76
CA ASP A 38 1.42 -13.66 5.08
C ASP A 38 2.06 -14.58 6.14
N TRP A 39 2.06 -15.90 5.89
CA TRP A 39 2.73 -16.87 6.76
C TRP A 39 4.24 -16.62 6.89
N SER A 40 4.90 -16.27 5.79
CA SER A 40 6.34 -15.96 5.77
C SER A 40 6.69 -14.74 6.64
N LEU A 41 5.79 -13.75 6.68
CA LEU A 41 5.94 -12.59 7.55
C LEU A 41 5.62 -12.91 9.01
N ALA A 42 4.54 -13.67 9.26
CA ALA A 42 4.14 -14.10 10.59
C ALA A 42 5.25 -14.91 11.29
N ASP A 43 5.87 -15.87 10.59
CA ASP A 43 7.03 -16.65 11.08
C ASP A 43 8.23 -15.76 11.46
N ARG A 44 8.28 -14.54 10.89
CA ARG A 44 9.32 -13.54 11.15
C ARG A 44 8.86 -12.44 12.10
N ASP A 45 7.85 -12.70 12.94
CA ASP A 45 7.31 -11.77 13.94
C ASP A 45 6.77 -10.48 13.29
N VAL A 46 6.10 -10.63 12.16
CA VAL A 46 5.38 -9.55 11.47
C VAL A 46 3.98 -10.06 11.11
N ASP A 47 3.03 -9.78 11.98
CA ASP A 47 1.62 -10.05 11.74
C ASP A 47 0.96 -8.87 11.00
N LEU A 48 0.47 -9.10 9.78
CA LEU A 48 -0.18 -8.06 8.98
C LEU A 48 -1.63 -7.87 9.44
N ASP A 49 -2.03 -6.62 9.64
CA ASP A 49 -3.39 -6.31 10.12
C ASP A 49 -4.43 -6.35 8.98
N GLY A 50 -3.98 -6.32 7.72
CA GLY A 50 -4.86 -6.54 6.57
C GLY A 50 -4.12 -6.54 5.24
N ILE A 51 -4.67 -7.29 4.28
CA ILE A 51 -4.18 -7.33 2.91
C ILE A 51 -5.37 -7.05 1.99
N TYR A 52 -5.32 -5.92 1.30
CA TYR A 52 -6.32 -5.49 0.34
C TYR A 52 -5.66 -5.39 -1.04
N TYR A 53 -6.33 -5.95 -2.04
CA TYR A 53 -5.85 -5.91 -3.41
C TYR A 53 -6.96 -5.55 -4.38
N CYS A 54 -6.58 -4.96 -5.51
CA CYS A 54 -7.48 -4.68 -6.63
C CYS A 54 -7.10 -5.54 -7.83
N PRO A 55 -7.90 -6.55 -8.22
CA PRO A 55 -7.65 -7.36 -9.41
C PRO A 55 -8.08 -6.65 -10.72
N HIS A 56 -8.86 -5.57 -10.62
CA HIS A 56 -9.58 -4.97 -11.74
C HIS A 56 -8.74 -4.12 -12.70
N HIS A 57 -9.20 -4.07 -13.95
CA HIS A 57 -8.76 -3.11 -14.97
C HIS A 57 -9.88 -2.83 -15.98
N PRO A 58 -10.17 -1.58 -16.38
CA PRO A 58 -11.27 -1.28 -17.30
C PRO A 58 -11.11 -1.92 -18.68
N GLN A 59 -9.86 -2.16 -19.09
CA GLN A 59 -9.48 -2.86 -20.33
C GLN A 59 -8.92 -4.27 -20.06
N GLY A 60 -9.36 -4.92 -18.98
CA GLY A 60 -8.99 -6.32 -18.71
C GLY A 60 -9.34 -7.27 -19.86
N SER A 61 -8.58 -8.34 -20.04
CA SER A 61 -8.87 -9.43 -20.97
C SER A 61 -9.72 -10.53 -20.32
N VAL A 62 -9.67 -10.65 -18.98
CA VAL A 62 -10.52 -11.57 -18.20
C VAL A 62 -11.80 -10.83 -17.84
N GLU A 63 -12.95 -11.32 -18.32
CA GLU A 63 -14.25 -10.64 -18.21
C GLU A 63 -14.65 -10.33 -16.76
N GLU A 64 -14.47 -11.29 -15.86
CA GLU A 64 -14.78 -11.18 -14.42
C GLU A 64 -14.14 -9.95 -13.76
N PHE A 65 -12.91 -9.61 -14.16
CA PHE A 65 -12.16 -8.49 -13.58
C PHE A 65 -12.10 -7.24 -14.47
N ARG A 66 -12.84 -7.25 -15.60
CA ARG A 66 -12.86 -6.14 -16.56
C ARG A 66 -13.91 -5.10 -16.18
N GLN A 67 -13.55 -4.21 -15.25
CA GLN A 67 -14.47 -3.19 -14.75
C GLN A 67 -13.74 -1.91 -14.31
N VAL A 68 -14.50 -0.81 -14.24
CA VAL A 68 -14.14 0.39 -13.46
C VAL A 68 -14.56 0.12 -12.02
N CYS A 69 -13.70 0.47 -11.07
CA CYS A 69 -13.93 0.18 -9.65
C CYS A 69 -13.32 1.26 -8.76
N ASP A 70 -13.77 1.32 -7.51
CA ASP A 70 -13.28 2.27 -6.51
C ASP A 70 -12.02 1.78 -5.76
N CYS A 71 -11.66 0.49 -5.89
CA CYS A 71 -10.50 -0.06 -5.20
C CYS A 71 -9.18 0.14 -5.96
N ARG A 72 -9.21 0.34 -7.28
CA ARG A 72 -8.01 0.56 -8.09
C ARG A 72 -7.42 1.94 -7.81
N LYS A 73 -6.21 1.99 -7.24
CA LYS A 73 -5.45 3.24 -7.10
C LYS A 73 -5.31 3.90 -8.48
N PRO A 74 -5.60 5.21 -8.63
CA PRO A 74 -5.58 6.24 -7.59
C PRO A 74 -6.86 6.40 -6.74
N HIS A 75 -7.90 5.59 -6.94
CA HIS A 75 -9.05 5.62 -6.05
C HIS A 75 -8.69 5.11 -4.64
N PRO A 76 -9.26 5.69 -3.57
CA PRO A 76 -8.88 5.38 -2.20
C PRO A 76 -9.57 4.14 -1.63
N GLY A 77 -10.40 3.42 -2.39
CA GLY A 77 -11.32 2.41 -1.85
C GLY A 77 -10.67 1.37 -0.95
N MET A 78 -9.49 0.84 -1.32
CA MET A 78 -8.77 -0.11 -0.46
C MET A 78 -8.36 0.51 0.89
N LEU A 79 -7.91 1.77 0.90
CA LEU A 79 -7.52 2.46 2.13
C LEU A 79 -8.75 2.76 3.00
N LEU A 80 -9.86 3.16 2.37
CA LEU A 80 -11.12 3.41 3.09
C LEU A 80 -11.69 2.13 3.70
N SER A 81 -11.68 1.01 2.96
CA SER A 81 -12.09 -0.29 3.50
C SER A 81 -11.22 -0.71 4.69
N ALA A 82 -9.90 -0.57 4.59
CA ALA A 82 -8.99 -0.86 5.70
C ALA A 82 -9.25 0.04 6.91
N ARG A 83 -9.49 1.34 6.69
CA ARG A 83 -9.85 2.30 7.74
C ARG A 83 -11.10 1.86 8.49
N ASP A 84 -12.16 1.51 7.76
CA ASP A 84 -13.45 1.19 8.36
C ASP A 84 -13.40 -0.16 9.11
N TYR A 85 -12.66 -1.14 8.58
CA TYR A 85 -12.48 -2.45 9.21
C TYR A 85 -11.59 -2.42 10.46
N LEU A 86 -10.46 -1.71 10.40
CA LEU A 86 -9.45 -1.68 11.47
C LEU A 86 -9.54 -0.44 12.38
N HIS A 87 -10.51 0.44 12.14
CA HIS A 87 -10.68 1.72 12.85
C HIS A 87 -9.40 2.59 12.82
N ILE A 88 -8.82 2.74 11.64
CA ILE A 88 -7.52 3.43 11.44
C ILE A 88 -7.68 4.95 11.58
N ASP A 89 -6.78 5.59 12.33
CA ASP A 89 -6.56 7.03 12.26
C ASP A 89 -5.73 7.37 11.01
N MET A 90 -6.40 7.83 9.96
CA MET A 90 -5.74 8.17 8.69
C MET A 90 -4.77 9.34 8.82
N ALA A 91 -5.08 10.34 9.66
CA ALA A 91 -4.22 11.51 9.84
C ALA A 91 -2.91 11.16 10.55
N ALA A 92 -2.90 10.11 11.37
CA ALA A 92 -1.71 9.56 12.00
C ALA A 92 -1.01 8.45 11.17
N SER A 93 -1.51 8.16 9.97
CA SER A 93 -1.05 7.04 9.14
C SER A 93 -0.06 7.45 8.04
N TYR A 94 0.66 6.45 7.53
CA TYR A 94 1.62 6.57 6.43
C TYR A 94 1.20 5.71 5.24
N MET A 95 1.28 6.27 4.03
CA MET A 95 1.23 5.50 2.78
C MET A 95 2.66 5.35 2.26
N VAL A 96 3.07 4.13 1.94
CA VAL A 96 4.36 3.87 1.28
C VAL A 96 4.10 3.25 -0.09
N GLY A 97 4.63 3.87 -1.14
CA GLY A 97 4.48 3.41 -2.51
C GLY A 97 5.64 3.81 -3.41
N ASP A 98 5.54 3.44 -4.68
CA ASP A 98 6.56 3.74 -5.70
C ASP A 98 5.99 4.52 -6.90
N LYS A 99 4.69 4.83 -6.90
CA LYS A 99 4.01 5.50 -8.02
C LYS A 99 3.18 6.68 -7.57
N LEU A 100 2.89 7.58 -8.51
CA LEU A 100 1.94 8.69 -8.34
C LEU A 100 0.56 8.20 -7.86
N GLU A 101 0.07 7.09 -8.41
CA GLU A 101 -1.25 6.54 -8.05
C GLU A 101 -1.35 6.17 -6.56
N ASP A 102 -0.23 5.80 -5.91
CA ASP A 102 -0.18 5.54 -4.47
C ASP A 102 -0.38 6.81 -3.66
N MET A 103 0.30 7.89 -4.07
CA MET A 103 0.24 9.19 -3.38
C MET A 103 -1.13 9.85 -3.54
N GLN A 104 -1.74 9.70 -4.74
CA GLN A 104 -3.09 10.19 -5.00
C GLN A 104 -4.14 9.45 -4.17
N ALA A 105 -4.05 8.12 -4.08
CA ALA A 105 -4.96 7.33 -3.26
C ALA A 105 -4.83 7.68 -1.77
N ALA A 106 -3.61 7.91 -1.30
CA ALA A 106 -3.34 8.33 0.07
C ALA A 106 -3.92 9.72 0.37
N ALA A 107 -3.72 10.69 -0.52
CA ALA A 107 -4.29 12.03 -0.39
C ALA A 107 -5.83 11.97 -0.35
N ALA A 108 -6.45 11.21 -1.26
CA ALA A 108 -7.90 11.04 -1.31
C ALA A 108 -8.48 10.33 -0.07
N ALA A 109 -7.67 9.54 0.63
CA ALA A 109 -8.05 8.85 1.86
C ALA A 109 -7.69 9.63 3.15
N ASN A 110 -7.19 10.88 3.04
CA ASN A 110 -6.69 11.70 4.15
C ASN A 110 -5.56 11.03 4.96
N VAL A 111 -4.68 10.25 4.30
CA VAL A 111 -3.47 9.73 4.94
C VAL A 111 -2.52 10.87 5.27
N GLY A 112 -2.08 10.96 6.52
CA GLY A 112 -1.30 12.08 7.03
C GLY A 112 0.08 12.26 6.38
N THR A 113 0.77 11.17 6.05
CA THR A 113 2.08 11.25 5.39
C THR A 113 2.20 10.27 4.22
N LYS A 114 2.60 10.81 3.07
CA LYS A 114 2.75 10.14 1.78
C LYS A 114 4.23 9.94 1.51
N VAL A 115 4.66 8.69 1.40
CA VAL A 115 6.08 8.32 1.31
C VAL A 115 6.34 7.57 0.01
N LEU A 116 7.25 8.09 -0.81
CA LEU A 116 7.82 7.37 -1.93
C LEU A 116 9.08 6.62 -1.53
N VAL A 117 9.32 5.47 -2.16
CA VAL A 117 10.56 4.69 -2.04
C VAL A 117 11.23 4.47 -3.39
N ARG A 118 12.57 4.40 -3.40
CA ARG A 118 13.38 4.21 -4.61
C ARG A 118 13.57 2.74 -5.03
N THR A 119 12.92 1.80 -4.35
CA THR A 119 13.04 0.35 -4.61
C THR A 119 12.10 -0.16 -5.71
N GLY A 120 11.22 0.68 -6.23
CA GLY A 120 10.21 0.30 -7.23
C GLY A 120 10.44 0.93 -8.60
N LYS A 121 9.37 1.44 -9.21
CA LYS A 121 9.44 2.20 -10.46
C LYS A 121 10.29 3.48 -10.28
N PRO A 122 10.90 3.99 -11.37
CA PRO A 122 11.52 5.31 -11.35
C PRO A 122 10.51 6.36 -10.87
N ILE A 123 10.93 7.17 -9.89
CA ILE A 123 10.12 8.27 -9.36
C ILE A 123 9.97 9.32 -10.45
N THR A 124 8.74 9.73 -10.74
CA THR A 124 8.44 10.83 -11.65
C THR A 124 8.31 12.15 -10.88
N PRO A 125 8.53 13.31 -11.52
CA PRO A 125 8.34 14.62 -10.88
C PRO A 125 6.93 14.80 -10.30
N GLU A 126 5.91 14.28 -10.96
CA GLU A 126 4.52 14.35 -10.49
C GLU A 126 4.33 13.52 -9.21
N ALA A 127 4.92 12.32 -9.15
CA ALA A 127 4.88 11.49 -7.96
C ALA A 127 5.60 12.16 -6.79
N GLU A 128 6.78 12.74 -7.05
CA GLU A 128 7.56 13.46 -6.04
C GLU A 128 6.81 14.67 -5.49
N ASN A 129 6.15 15.45 -6.36
CA ASN A 129 5.30 16.58 -5.94
C ASN A 129 4.09 16.16 -5.10
N ALA A 130 3.60 14.93 -5.27
CA ALA A 130 2.48 14.40 -4.50
C ALA A 130 2.90 13.72 -3.18
N ALA A 131 4.19 13.53 -2.95
CA ALA A 131 4.73 12.88 -1.75
C ALA A 131 5.21 13.92 -0.73
N ASP A 132 5.16 13.56 0.56
CA ASP A 132 5.77 14.38 1.61
C ASP A 132 7.25 13.98 1.77
N TRP A 133 7.57 12.68 1.72
CA TRP A 133 8.93 12.17 1.83
C TRP A 133 9.32 11.26 0.67
N VAL A 134 10.62 11.24 0.36
CA VAL A 134 11.22 10.29 -0.58
C VAL A 134 12.38 9.56 0.08
N LEU A 135 12.16 8.30 0.45
CA LEU A 135 13.15 7.45 1.12
C LEU A 135 13.84 6.49 0.13
N ASN A 136 14.99 5.93 0.51
CA ASN A 136 15.63 4.93 -0.36
C ASN A 136 14.82 3.65 -0.39
N SER A 137 14.33 3.19 0.76
CA SER A 137 13.53 1.97 0.89
C SER A 137 12.57 2.04 2.08
N LEU A 138 11.67 1.05 2.18
CA LEU A 138 10.84 0.86 3.38
C LEU A 138 11.68 0.64 4.65
N ALA A 139 12.92 0.16 4.54
CA ALA A 139 13.79 -0.06 5.69
C ALA A 139 14.17 1.24 6.40
N ASP A 140 14.12 2.38 5.71
CA ASP A 140 14.46 3.69 6.27
C ASP A 140 13.30 4.32 7.05
N LEU A 141 12.07 3.84 6.85
CA LEU A 141 10.86 4.44 7.40
C LEU A 141 10.85 4.51 8.94
N PRO A 142 11.20 3.44 9.71
CA PRO A 142 11.19 3.53 11.17
C PRO A 142 12.10 4.65 11.70
N GLN A 143 13.27 4.82 11.08
CA GLN A 143 14.21 5.87 11.49
C GLN A 143 13.72 7.26 11.06
N ALA A 144 13.08 7.38 9.91
CA ALA A 144 12.46 8.63 9.47
C ALA A 144 11.36 9.09 10.45
N ILE A 145 10.47 8.18 10.87
CA ILE A 145 9.40 8.48 11.84
C ILE A 145 9.99 8.90 13.19
N LYS A 146 10.97 8.14 13.72
CA LYS A 146 11.64 8.47 15.00
C LYS A 146 12.30 9.84 15.00
N LYS A 147 12.80 10.31 13.86
CA LYS A 147 13.41 11.65 13.73
C LYS A 147 12.38 12.77 13.87
N GLN A 148 11.13 12.56 13.47
CA GLN A 148 10.07 13.57 13.60
C GLN A 148 9.52 13.70 15.02
N GLN A 149 9.58 12.63 15.81
CA GLN A 149 9.04 12.64 17.17
C GLN A 149 9.98 13.22 18.23
N LYS A 150 11.24 13.53 17.88
CA LYS A 150 12.15 14.16 18.84
C LYS A 150 11.79 15.64 19.02
N PRO A 151 11.48 16.10 20.24
CA PRO A 151 11.40 17.53 20.51
C PRO A 151 12.79 18.14 20.29
N ALA A 152 12.80 19.36 19.72
CA ALA A 152 14.00 20.17 19.54
C ALA A 152 14.68 20.48 20.87
#